data_AF-A0A5N7Y1T5-F1
#
_entry.id   AF-A0A5N7Y1T5-F1
#
_cell.length_a   1.000
_cell.length_b   1.000
_cell.length_c   1.000
_cell.angle_alpha   90.00
_cell.angle_beta   90.00
_cell.angle_gamma   90.00
#
_symmetry.space_group_name_H-M   'P 1'
#
loop_
_entity.id
_entity.type
_entity.pdbx_description
1 polymer ?
#
loop_
_entity_poly.entity_id
_entity_poly.type
_entity_poly.pdbx_seq_one_letter_code
_entity_poly.pdbx_strand_id
1 'polypeptide(L)'
;MFERMREDIQSVFHRDPAARNAFEVVTCYPGLHAIWLHRVAHALWRSGWKWPARVVSNFGRWMTGIEIHPGAKIGRRFFIDHGMGIVIGETAEIGNDVTLYQGVTLGGTSWNKGKRHPTLEDGVVVGAGAKVLGPFTVGAGAKIGSNAVVTKAVPAGATAVGIPGKIIVKSDDEQEAKRQAMAEKIGFDAYGVGQDMPDPVARAIGQLLDHLHAVDGRLEGMCKALTALGSDYCAKDLPTLRDEDFADVCKDQQQGDKPAA
;
A
#
# COMPACT_ATOMS: atom_id res chain seq x y z
N MET A 1 -15.23 -27.07 2.93
CA MET A 1 -15.22 -25.95 3.91
C MET A 1 -14.11 -26.15 4.93
N PHE A 2 -14.03 -27.33 5.57
CA PHE A 2 -12.98 -27.67 6.54
C PHE A 2 -11.55 -27.54 6.00
N GLU A 3 -11.26 -28.01 4.77
CA GLU A 3 -9.94 -27.82 4.16
C GLU A 3 -9.54 -26.36 4.03
N ARG A 4 -10.49 -25.48 3.66
CA ARG A 4 -10.23 -24.03 3.57
C ARG A 4 -9.99 -23.41 4.94
N MET A 5 -10.75 -23.82 5.96
CA MET A 5 -10.51 -23.33 7.32
C MET A 5 -9.12 -23.74 7.82
N ARG A 6 -8.67 -24.95 7.49
CA ARG A 6 -7.32 -25.42 7.81
C ARG A 6 -6.25 -24.58 7.10
N GLU A 7 -6.43 -24.29 5.82
CA GLU A 7 -5.54 -23.41 5.06
C GLU A 7 -5.52 -21.98 5.63
N ASP A 8 -6.68 -21.44 5.98
CA ASP A 8 -6.79 -20.09 6.56
C ASP A 8 -6.04 -20.04 7.91
N ILE A 9 -6.21 -21.04 8.79
CA ILE A 9 -5.46 -21.14 10.06
C ILE A 9 -3.95 -21.28 9.82
N GLN A 10 -3.53 -22.12 8.87
CA GLN A 10 -2.11 -22.28 8.53
C GLN A 10 -1.50 -21.00 7.98
N SER A 11 -2.27 -20.21 7.23
CA SER A 11 -1.80 -18.93 6.70
C SER A 11 -1.49 -17.92 7.82
N VAL A 12 -2.23 -17.97 8.94
CA VAL A 12 -1.96 -17.13 10.11
C VAL A 12 -0.59 -17.46 10.69
N PHE A 13 -0.28 -18.73 10.95
CA PHE A 13 1.03 -19.12 11.49
C PHE A 13 2.21 -18.75 10.60
N HIS A 14 2.00 -18.65 9.28
CA HIS A 14 3.05 -18.29 8.34
C HIS A 14 3.28 -16.77 8.25
N ARG A 15 2.27 -15.95 8.58
CA ARG A 15 2.32 -14.50 8.38
C ARG A 15 2.31 -13.69 9.67
N ASP A 16 1.85 -14.28 10.76
CA ASP A 16 1.80 -13.63 12.07
C ASP A 16 2.72 -14.35 13.07
N PRO A 17 3.86 -13.72 13.44
CA PRO A 17 4.78 -14.29 14.42
C PRO A 17 4.20 -14.35 15.85
N ALA A 18 3.09 -13.65 16.13
CA ALA A 18 2.44 -13.67 17.44
C ALA A 18 1.53 -14.91 17.64
N ALA A 19 1.21 -15.64 16.57
CA ALA A 19 0.33 -16.80 16.64
C ALA A 19 1.01 -18.00 17.32
N ARG A 20 0.60 -18.34 18.56
CA ARG A 20 1.26 -19.41 19.35
C ARG A 20 0.67 -20.79 19.12
N ASN A 21 -0.64 -20.90 19.00
CA ASN A 21 -1.33 -22.19 18.89
C ASN A 21 -2.68 -22.07 18.18
N ALA A 22 -3.20 -23.20 17.68
CA ALA A 22 -4.38 -23.20 16.82
C ALA A 22 -5.66 -22.82 17.56
N PHE A 23 -5.74 -23.11 18.87
CA PHE A 23 -6.88 -22.72 19.68
C PHE A 23 -6.99 -21.19 19.76
N GLU A 24 -5.89 -20.51 20.09
CA GLU A 24 -5.81 -19.05 20.10
C GLU A 24 -6.14 -18.44 18.73
N VAL A 25 -5.59 -19.01 17.65
CA VAL A 25 -5.91 -18.55 16.28
C VAL A 25 -7.40 -18.67 15.99
N VAL A 26 -8.03 -19.79 16.37
CA VAL A 26 -9.46 -20.00 16.13
C VAL A 26 -10.34 -19.14 17.04
N THR A 27 -9.94 -18.82 18.27
CA THR A 27 -10.79 -18.10 19.23
C THR A 27 -10.57 -16.59 19.25
N CYS A 28 -9.37 -16.12 18.90
CA CYS A 28 -8.95 -14.74 19.14
C CYS A 28 -8.59 -13.96 17.88
N TYR A 29 -8.68 -14.54 16.67
CA TYR A 29 -8.41 -13.82 15.42
C TYR A 29 -9.71 -13.34 14.75
N PRO A 30 -10.10 -12.06 14.91
CA PRO A 30 -11.32 -11.53 14.31
C PRO A 30 -11.29 -11.59 12.78
N GLY A 31 -10.10 -11.51 12.18
CA GLY A 31 -9.91 -11.68 10.74
C GLY A 31 -10.45 -13.01 10.21
N LEU A 32 -10.13 -14.12 10.88
CA LEU A 32 -10.65 -15.45 10.50
C LEU A 32 -12.16 -15.55 10.67
N HIS A 33 -12.69 -15.04 11.79
CA HIS A 33 -14.13 -15.03 12.04
C HIS A 33 -14.90 -14.27 10.96
N ALA A 34 -14.40 -13.09 10.57
CA ALA A 34 -14.99 -12.29 9.51
C ALA A 34 -14.99 -13.02 8.16
N ILE A 35 -13.89 -13.69 7.82
CA ILE A 35 -13.78 -14.48 6.59
C ILE A 35 -14.78 -15.64 6.58
N TRP A 36 -14.89 -16.39 7.67
CA TRP A 36 -15.82 -17.53 7.75
C TRP A 36 -17.28 -17.09 7.66
N LEU A 37 -17.66 -16.04 8.40
CA LEU A 37 -18.99 -15.44 8.32
C LEU A 37 -19.27 -14.89 6.91
N HIS A 38 -18.29 -14.24 6.28
CA HIS A 38 -18.41 -13.79 4.90
C HIS A 38 -18.63 -14.97 3.95
N ARG A 39 -17.93 -16.09 4.08
CA ARG A 39 -18.12 -17.26 3.21
C ARG A 39 -19.55 -17.81 3.29
N VAL A 40 -20.16 -17.80 4.49
CA VAL A 40 -21.58 -18.14 4.69
C VAL A 40 -22.49 -17.10 4.04
N ALA A 41 -22.25 -15.81 4.31
CA ALA A 41 -23.02 -14.71 3.73
C ALA A 41 -22.95 -14.70 2.20
N HIS A 42 -21.79 -14.99 1.62
CA HIS A 42 -21.55 -15.07 0.19
C HIS A 42 -22.29 -16.24 -0.44
N ALA A 43 -22.34 -17.40 0.23
CA ALA A 43 -23.15 -18.53 -0.22
C ALA A 43 -24.64 -18.17 -0.27
N LEU A 44 -25.18 -17.56 0.78
CA LEU A 44 -26.56 -17.06 0.82
C LEU A 44 -26.81 -16.03 -0.29
N TRP A 45 -25.86 -15.11 -0.49
CA TRP A 45 -25.95 -14.08 -1.53
C TRP A 45 -26.03 -14.67 -2.92
N ARG A 46 -25.21 -15.68 -3.23
CA ARG A 46 -25.22 -16.38 -4.53
C ARG A 46 -26.48 -17.21 -4.74
N SER A 47 -27.07 -17.75 -3.67
CA SER A 47 -28.34 -18.48 -3.73
C SER A 47 -29.58 -17.57 -3.83
N GLY A 48 -29.41 -16.24 -3.91
CA GLY A 48 -30.52 -15.28 -4.03
C GLY A 48 -31.11 -14.80 -2.70
N TRP A 49 -30.65 -15.33 -1.56
CA TRP A 49 -31.11 -14.94 -0.22
C TRP A 49 -30.38 -13.66 0.23
N LYS A 50 -30.67 -12.54 -0.45
CA LYS A 50 -29.94 -11.28 -0.29
C LYS A 50 -30.07 -10.66 1.10
N TRP A 51 -31.28 -10.64 1.66
CA TRP A 51 -31.52 -10.07 2.98
C TRP A 51 -30.82 -10.86 4.09
N PRO A 52 -30.95 -12.20 4.18
CA PRO A 52 -30.20 -12.99 5.15
C PRO A 52 -28.68 -12.85 5.00
N ALA A 53 -28.18 -12.81 3.77
CA ALA A 53 -26.76 -12.56 3.52
C ALA A 53 -26.29 -11.23 4.11
N ARG A 54 -27.09 -10.16 3.99
CA ARG A 54 -26.80 -8.85 4.62
C ARG A 54 -26.85 -8.91 6.14
N VAL A 55 -27.79 -9.64 6.72
CA VAL A 55 -27.86 -9.84 8.19
C VAL A 55 -26.60 -10.53 8.70
N VAL A 56 -26.16 -11.63 8.06
CA VAL A 56 -24.94 -12.35 8.44
C VAL A 56 -23.70 -11.46 8.31
N SER A 57 -23.58 -10.71 7.21
CA SER A 57 -22.49 -9.75 7.00
C SER A 57 -22.48 -8.65 8.05
N ASN A 58 -23.64 -8.09 8.42
CA ASN A 58 -23.73 -7.05 9.44
C ASN A 58 -23.45 -7.59 10.85
N PHE A 59 -23.84 -8.82 11.14
CA PHE A 59 -23.48 -9.51 12.38
C PHE A 59 -21.96 -9.72 12.46
N GLY A 60 -21.32 -10.16 11.37
CA GLY A 60 -19.86 -10.26 11.29
C GLY A 60 -19.17 -8.93 11.52
N ARG A 61 -19.67 -7.84 10.93
CA ARG A 61 -19.18 -6.47 11.19
C ARG A 61 -19.32 -6.09 12.66
N TRP A 62 -20.48 -6.32 13.27
CA TRP A 62 -20.71 -6.00 14.68
C TRP A 62 -19.77 -6.75 15.61
N MET A 63 -19.52 -8.04 15.34
CA MET A 63 -18.66 -8.89 16.16
C MET A 63 -17.16 -8.58 15.99
N THR A 64 -16.72 -8.27 14.77
CA THR A 64 -15.28 -8.23 14.42
C THR A 64 -14.76 -6.83 14.09
N GLY A 65 -15.62 -5.86 13.82
CA GLY A 65 -15.25 -4.55 13.29
C GLY A 65 -14.85 -4.55 11.81
N ILE A 66 -14.93 -5.70 11.12
CA ILE A 66 -14.58 -5.88 9.70
C ILE A 66 -15.87 -5.90 8.87
N GLU A 67 -16.02 -4.96 7.94
CA GLU A 67 -17.15 -4.93 7.02
C GLU A 67 -16.78 -5.60 5.68
N ILE A 68 -17.41 -6.74 5.39
CA ILE A 68 -17.26 -7.43 4.10
C ILE A 68 -18.64 -7.59 3.46
N HIS A 69 -18.86 -6.93 2.32
CA HIS A 69 -20.11 -7.09 1.60
C HIS A 69 -20.28 -8.54 1.11
N PRO A 70 -21.47 -9.16 1.22
CA PRO A 70 -21.68 -10.55 0.79
C PRO A 70 -21.39 -10.81 -0.70
N GLY A 71 -21.51 -9.78 -1.53
CA GLY A 71 -21.21 -9.84 -2.96
C GLY A 71 -19.73 -9.90 -3.32
N ALA A 72 -18.83 -9.52 -2.41
CA ALA A 72 -17.39 -9.53 -2.65
C ALA A 72 -16.92 -10.96 -2.95
N LYS A 73 -15.93 -11.11 -3.83
CA LYS A 73 -15.32 -12.42 -4.14
C LYS A 73 -13.96 -12.48 -3.46
N ILE A 74 -13.76 -13.51 -2.65
CA ILE A 74 -12.53 -13.72 -1.89
C ILE A 74 -11.94 -15.09 -2.20
N GLY A 75 -10.67 -15.12 -2.57
CA GLY A 75 -9.87 -16.31 -2.84
C GLY A 75 -9.54 -17.15 -1.60
N ARG A 76 -8.43 -17.87 -1.70
CA ARG A 76 -7.90 -18.76 -0.64
C ARG A 76 -6.80 -18.07 0.15
N ARG A 77 -6.62 -18.45 1.43
CA ARG A 77 -5.55 -17.94 2.30
C ARG A 77 -5.51 -16.41 2.33
N PHE A 78 -6.70 -15.82 2.31
CA PHE A 78 -6.88 -14.39 2.50
C PHE A 78 -6.61 -14.10 3.97
N PHE A 79 -5.66 -13.21 4.23
CA PHE A 79 -5.23 -12.90 5.59
C PHE A 79 -5.66 -11.48 5.95
N ILE A 80 -6.32 -11.35 7.08
CA ILE A 80 -6.71 -10.07 7.67
C ILE A 80 -6.00 -9.97 9.00
N ASP A 81 -5.05 -9.04 9.09
CA ASP A 81 -4.32 -8.79 10.32
C ASP A 81 -4.91 -7.57 11.05
N HIS A 82 -5.10 -7.72 12.37
CA HIS A 82 -5.80 -6.82 13.30
C HIS A 82 -7.28 -6.51 12.94
N GLY A 83 -7.58 -6.25 11.67
CA GLY A 83 -8.92 -6.25 11.07
C GLY A 83 -9.80 -5.02 11.32
N MET A 84 -9.64 -4.34 12.44
CA MET A 84 -10.54 -3.24 12.83
C MET A 84 -10.64 -2.16 11.75
N GLY A 85 -11.88 -1.80 11.36
CA GLY A 85 -12.13 -0.71 10.41
C GLY A 85 -11.86 -1.08 8.94
N ILE A 86 -11.65 -2.35 8.61
CA ILE A 86 -11.60 -2.79 7.22
C ILE A 86 -12.99 -2.69 6.57
N VAL A 87 -13.04 -2.19 5.34
CA VAL A 87 -14.27 -2.09 4.53
C VAL A 87 -14.02 -2.66 3.13
N ILE A 88 -14.72 -3.73 2.78
CA ILE A 88 -14.64 -4.41 1.48
C ILE A 88 -16.00 -4.33 0.78
N GLY A 89 -16.04 -3.56 -0.32
CA GLY A 89 -17.27 -3.29 -1.04
C GLY A 89 -17.79 -4.43 -1.94
N GLU A 90 -19.01 -4.26 -2.44
CA GLU A 90 -19.79 -5.33 -3.09
C GLU A 90 -19.12 -5.99 -4.28
N THR A 91 -18.48 -5.21 -5.15
CA THR A 91 -17.91 -5.72 -6.41
C THR A 91 -16.40 -5.91 -6.32
N ALA A 92 -15.86 -5.93 -5.10
CA ALA A 92 -14.45 -6.18 -4.85
C ALA A 92 -14.13 -7.64 -5.19
N GLU A 93 -12.99 -7.85 -5.82
CA GLU A 93 -12.47 -9.18 -6.14
C GLU A 93 -11.08 -9.29 -5.54
N ILE A 94 -10.87 -10.31 -4.72
CA ILE A 94 -9.63 -10.53 -3.97
C ILE A 94 -9.11 -11.92 -4.35
N GLY A 95 -7.87 -11.95 -4.85
CA GLY A 95 -7.15 -13.15 -5.22
C GLY A 95 -6.77 -14.03 -4.03
N ASN A 96 -5.87 -14.98 -4.28
CA ASN A 96 -5.29 -15.85 -3.27
C ASN A 96 -4.14 -15.15 -2.55
N ASP A 97 -3.88 -15.54 -1.31
CA ASP A 97 -2.70 -15.08 -0.56
C ASP A 97 -2.60 -13.56 -0.36
N VAL A 98 -3.71 -12.85 -0.54
CA VAL A 98 -3.79 -11.41 -0.27
C VAL A 98 -3.78 -11.15 1.24
N THR A 99 -3.11 -10.09 1.66
CA THR A 99 -3.05 -9.65 3.05
C THR A 99 -3.57 -8.22 3.18
N LEU A 100 -4.56 -7.99 4.05
CA LEU A 100 -5.01 -6.64 4.43
C LEU A 100 -4.75 -6.39 5.92
N TYR A 101 -4.26 -5.19 6.22
CA TYR A 101 -4.13 -4.68 7.58
C TYR A 101 -5.37 -3.86 8.00
N GLN A 102 -5.42 -3.47 9.27
CA GLN A 102 -6.49 -2.66 9.84
C GLN A 102 -6.75 -1.35 9.06
N GLY A 103 -8.00 -0.88 9.05
CA GLY A 103 -8.40 0.40 8.46
C GLY A 103 -8.34 0.47 6.92
N VAL A 104 -8.06 -0.64 6.25
CA VAL A 104 -8.05 -0.70 4.77
C VAL A 104 -9.46 -0.54 4.21
N THR A 105 -9.60 0.22 3.11
CA THR A 105 -10.86 0.31 2.37
C THR A 105 -10.67 -0.07 0.91
N LEU A 106 -11.44 -1.06 0.45
CA LEU A 106 -11.62 -1.41 -0.96
C LEU A 106 -12.96 -0.81 -1.43
N GLY A 107 -12.90 0.45 -1.82
CA GLY A 107 -14.05 1.33 -2.02
C GLY A 107 -14.41 1.56 -3.48
N GLY A 108 -15.64 2.05 -3.70
CA GLY A 108 -16.12 2.48 -5.00
C GLY A 108 -15.98 3.98 -5.22
N THR A 109 -15.85 4.40 -6.48
CA THR A 109 -15.78 5.81 -6.88
C THR A 109 -17.02 6.31 -7.62
N SER A 110 -18.01 5.44 -7.83
CA SER A 110 -19.21 5.72 -8.62
C SER A 110 -20.47 5.16 -7.96
N TRP A 111 -21.60 5.83 -8.21
CA TRP A 111 -22.94 5.40 -7.81
C TRP A 111 -23.55 4.33 -8.74
N ASN A 112 -22.87 4.00 -9.84
CA ASN A 112 -23.36 3.03 -10.81
C ASN A 112 -23.36 1.61 -10.22
N LYS A 113 -24.41 0.84 -10.51
CA LYS A 113 -24.58 -0.53 -9.97
C LYS A 113 -23.52 -1.55 -10.45
N GLY A 114 -22.75 -1.22 -11.49
CA GLY A 114 -21.71 -2.09 -12.07
C GLY A 114 -20.45 -2.29 -11.21
N LYS A 115 -19.42 -2.87 -11.83
CA LYS A 115 -18.07 -2.98 -11.22
C LYS A 115 -17.57 -1.58 -10.87
N ARG A 116 -17.27 -1.38 -9.59
CA ARG A 116 -16.87 -0.07 -9.04
C ARG A 116 -15.80 -0.17 -7.95
N HIS A 117 -15.60 -1.35 -7.39
CA HIS A 117 -14.58 -1.66 -6.39
C HIS A 117 -13.37 -2.33 -7.04
N PRO A 118 -12.20 -2.30 -6.40
CA PRO A 118 -10.97 -2.80 -7.00
C PRO A 118 -10.95 -4.32 -7.15
N THR A 119 -10.01 -4.78 -7.97
CA THR A 119 -9.57 -6.17 -8.05
C THR A 119 -8.15 -6.25 -7.51
N LEU A 120 -7.91 -7.08 -6.49
CA LEU A 120 -6.58 -7.40 -5.99
C LEU A 120 -6.21 -8.78 -6.51
N GLU A 121 -5.10 -8.89 -7.24
CA GLU A 121 -4.58 -10.18 -7.69
C GLU A 121 -3.84 -10.93 -6.57
N ASP A 122 -3.28 -12.08 -6.90
CA ASP A 122 -2.68 -13.00 -5.94
C ASP A 122 -1.45 -12.38 -5.25
N GLY A 123 -1.32 -12.60 -3.94
CA GLY A 123 -0.17 -12.16 -3.14
C GLY A 123 -0.09 -10.65 -2.89
N VAL A 124 -1.12 -9.87 -3.22
CA VAL A 124 -1.15 -8.43 -2.93
C VAL A 124 -1.14 -8.17 -1.42
N VAL A 125 -0.35 -7.19 -0.98
CA VAL A 125 -0.31 -6.74 0.42
C VAL A 125 -0.80 -5.30 0.49
N VAL A 126 -1.78 -5.01 1.36
CA VAL A 126 -2.31 -3.67 1.55
C VAL A 126 -2.11 -3.22 2.99
N GLY A 127 -1.21 -2.25 3.16
CA GLY A 127 -0.81 -1.66 4.43
C GLY A 127 -1.94 -0.99 5.20
N ALA A 128 -1.70 -0.76 6.49
CA ALA A 128 -2.71 -0.27 7.42
C ALA A 128 -3.28 1.10 6.97
N GLY A 129 -4.59 1.27 7.04
CA GLY A 129 -5.27 2.53 6.73
C GLY A 129 -5.35 2.89 5.25
N ALA A 130 -4.78 2.09 4.33
CA ALA A 130 -4.80 2.40 2.90
C ALA A 130 -6.22 2.42 2.30
N LYS A 131 -6.42 3.24 1.27
CA LYS A 131 -7.69 3.39 0.55
C LYS A 131 -7.46 3.07 -0.93
N VAL A 132 -8.02 1.96 -1.41
CA VAL A 132 -7.97 1.55 -2.81
C VAL A 132 -9.36 1.78 -3.41
N LEU A 133 -9.49 2.80 -4.26
CA LEU A 133 -10.78 3.36 -4.65
C LEU A 133 -10.99 3.31 -6.16
N GLY A 134 -11.89 2.44 -6.61
CA GLY A 134 -12.33 2.38 -8.01
C GLY A 134 -12.17 1.00 -8.66
N PRO A 135 -12.73 0.80 -9.87
CA PRO A 135 -12.75 -0.49 -10.56
C PRO A 135 -11.49 -0.75 -11.38
N PHE A 136 -10.32 -0.77 -10.73
CA PHE A 136 -9.05 -1.12 -11.37
C PHE A 136 -8.39 -2.31 -10.70
N THR A 137 -7.36 -2.85 -11.35
CA THR A 137 -6.58 -3.98 -10.86
C THR A 137 -5.31 -3.52 -10.15
N VAL A 138 -5.05 -4.11 -8.99
CA VAL A 138 -3.75 -4.12 -8.31
C VAL A 138 -3.11 -5.47 -8.63
N GLY A 139 -2.02 -5.42 -9.40
CA GLY A 139 -1.39 -6.61 -9.98
C GLY A 139 -0.76 -7.53 -8.94
N ALA A 140 -0.51 -8.77 -9.33
CA ALA A 140 0.00 -9.82 -8.44
C ALA A 140 1.29 -9.39 -7.70
N GLY A 141 1.37 -9.70 -6.41
CA GLY A 141 2.50 -9.37 -5.55
C GLY A 141 2.75 -7.87 -5.33
N ALA A 142 1.86 -6.98 -5.79
CA ALA A 142 2.00 -5.56 -5.55
C ALA A 142 1.78 -5.21 -4.07
N LYS A 143 2.44 -4.14 -3.62
CA LYS A 143 2.36 -3.65 -2.24
C LYS A 143 1.73 -2.26 -2.22
N ILE A 144 0.72 -2.06 -1.38
CA ILE A 144 0.14 -0.74 -1.12
C ILE A 144 0.63 -0.31 0.25
N GLY A 145 1.33 0.83 0.33
CA GLY A 145 1.83 1.34 1.61
C GLY A 145 0.71 1.81 2.52
N SER A 146 1.01 1.85 3.82
CA SER A 146 0.10 2.37 4.84
C SER A 146 -0.40 3.79 4.53
N ASN A 147 -1.67 4.04 4.80
CA ASN A 147 -2.40 5.28 4.53
C ASN A 147 -2.35 5.78 3.08
N ALA A 148 -1.83 5.00 2.13
CA ALA A 148 -1.83 5.40 0.73
C ALA A 148 -3.26 5.48 0.18
N VAL A 149 -3.51 6.45 -0.71
CA VAL A 149 -4.80 6.59 -1.42
C VAL A 149 -4.59 6.28 -2.89
N VAL A 150 -4.94 5.06 -3.29
CA VAL A 150 -4.70 4.53 -4.64
C VAL A 150 -5.97 4.61 -5.46
N THR A 151 -5.90 5.34 -6.56
CA THR A 151 -7.04 5.60 -7.48
C THR A 151 -6.77 5.14 -8.91
N LYS A 152 -5.63 4.47 -9.14
CA LYS A 152 -5.18 3.99 -10.45
C LYS A 152 -4.59 2.58 -10.32
N ALA A 153 -4.57 1.85 -11.43
CA ALA A 153 -4.00 0.51 -11.51
C ALA A 153 -2.54 0.49 -11.03
N VAL A 154 -2.15 -0.56 -10.32
CA VAL A 154 -0.79 -0.78 -9.83
C VAL A 154 -0.23 -2.02 -10.54
N PRO A 155 0.91 -1.91 -11.25
CA PRO A 155 1.54 -3.05 -11.91
C PRO A 155 1.90 -4.17 -10.92
N ALA A 156 2.02 -5.40 -11.43
CA ALA A 156 2.48 -6.54 -10.63
C ALA A 156 3.88 -6.28 -10.03
N GLY A 157 4.08 -6.68 -8.77
CA GLY A 157 5.32 -6.49 -8.01
C GLY A 157 5.68 -5.04 -7.66
N ALA A 158 4.94 -4.04 -8.15
CA ALA A 158 5.19 -2.64 -7.87
C ALA A 158 4.68 -2.24 -6.48
N THR A 159 5.19 -1.13 -5.95
CA THR A 159 4.75 -0.56 -4.66
C THR A 159 4.05 0.77 -4.89
N ALA A 160 2.88 1.00 -4.29
CA ALA A 160 2.17 2.27 -4.37
C ALA A 160 2.09 2.95 -2.99
N VAL A 161 2.54 4.20 -2.89
CA VAL A 161 2.59 4.96 -1.62
C VAL A 161 2.12 6.39 -1.75
N GLY A 162 1.71 6.98 -0.62
CA GLY A 162 1.36 8.40 -0.52
C GLY A 162 -0.08 8.73 -0.93
N ILE A 163 -0.39 10.03 -0.87
CA ILE A 163 -1.71 10.59 -1.15
C ILE A 163 -1.54 11.77 -2.13
N PRO A 164 -1.96 11.65 -3.40
CA PRO A 164 -2.43 10.43 -4.06
C PRO A 164 -1.31 9.40 -4.25
N GLY A 165 -1.68 8.12 -4.37
CA GLY A 165 -0.76 7.00 -4.51
C GLY A 165 0.14 7.12 -5.74
N LYS A 166 1.45 7.14 -5.52
CA LYS A 166 2.49 7.12 -6.55
C LYS A 166 3.09 5.73 -6.65
N ILE A 167 3.28 5.26 -7.88
CA ILE A 167 3.81 3.93 -8.17
C ILE A 167 5.35 4.02 -8.19
N ILE A 168 5.97 3.21 -7.35
CA ILE A 168 7.39 2.93 -7.32
C ILE A 168 7.56 1.55 -7.97
N VAL A 169 8.13 1.56 -9.17
CA VAL A 169 8.56 0.33 -9.85
C VAL A 169 9.99 0.07 -9.39
N LYS A 170 10.25 -1.13 -8.86
CA LYS A 170 11.60 -1.56 -8.48
C LYS A 170 12.52 -1.48 -9.70
N SER A 171 13.69 -0.87 -9.56
CA SER A 171 14.76 -1.02 -10.55
C SER A 171 15.39 -2.40 -10.37
N ASP A 172 15.82 -3.03 -11.47
CA ASP A 172 16.51 -4.33 -11.49
C ASP A 172 17.97 -4.20 -10.96
N ASP A 173 18.17 -3.51 -9.85
CA ASP A 173 19.50 -3.33 -9.25
C ASP A 173 19.86 -4.57 -8.42
N GLU A 174 20.99 -5.18 -8.74
CA GLU A 174 21.54 -6.41 -8.13
C GLU A 174 21.68 -6.33 -6.60
N GLN A 175 21.78 -5.11 -6.05
CA GLN A 175 21.81 -4.87 -4.60
C GLN A 175 20.44 -5.02 -3.93
N GLU A 176 19.35 -4.71 -4.63
CA GLU A 176 18.00 -4.81 -4.08
C GLU A 176 17.52 -6.27 -4.03
N ALA A 177 17.96 -7.12 -4.97
CA ALA A 177 17.74 -8.57 -4.93
C ALA A 177 18.34 -9.22 -3.67
N LYS A 178 19.51 -8.74 -3.22
CA LYS A 178 20.15 -9.22 -1.98
C LYS A 178 19.39 -8.77 -0.72
N ARG A 179 18.85 -7.55 -0.71
CA ARG A 179 17.99 -7.05 0.40
C ARG A 179 16.65 -7.79 0.45
N GLN A 180 16.09 -8.14 -0.70
CA GLN A 180 14.85 -8.91 -0.82
C GLN A 180 15.02 -10.36 -0.36
N ALA A 181 16.10 -11.04 -0.76
CA ALA A 181 16.41 -12.38 -0.26
C ALA A 181 16.60 -12.41 1.27
N MET A 182 16.99 -11.27 1.88
CA MET A 182 17.08 -11.11 3.33
C MET A 182 15.69 -10.88 3.98
N ALA A 183 14.83 -10.07 3.36
CA ALA A 183 13.46 -9.82 3.82
C ALA A 183 12.56 -11.07 3.72
N GLU A 184 12.65 -11.83 2.61
CA GLU A 184 11.96 -13.11 2.44
C GLU A 184 12.37 -14.15 3.49
N LYS A 185 13.64 -14.12 3.92
CA LYS A 185 14.16 -15.00 4.97
C LYS A 185 13.61 -14.69 6.37
N ILE A 186 13.10 -13.48 6.59
CA ILE A 186 12.59 -12.99 7.86
C ILE A 186 11.04 -13.05 7.92
N GLY A 187 10.37 -13.26 6.78
CA GLY A 187 8.94 -13.62 6.74
C GLY A 187 7.98 -12.53 7.22
N PHE A 188 8.42 -11.27 7.30
CA PHE A 188 7.60 -10.17 7.83
C PHE A 188 7.72 -8.91 6.95
N ASP A 189 6.68 -8.64 6.16
CA ASP A 189 6.53 -7.40 5.38
C ASP A 189 5.75 -6.37 6.20
N ALA A 190 6.45 -5.61 7.04
CA ALA A 190 5.84 -4.62 7.93
C ALA A 190 4.97 -3.61 7.16
N TYR A 191 3.65 -3.81 7.21
CA TYR A 191 2.64 -2.86 6.73
C TYR A 191 2.81 -2.40 5.28
N GLY A 192 3.31 -3.27 4.40
CA GLY A 192 3.50 -2.94 2.97
C GLY A 192 4.62 -1.94 2.70
N VAL A 193 5.54 -1.74 3.65
CA VAL A 193 6.68 -0.83 3.55
C VAL A 193 7.97 -1.65 3.71
N GLY A 194 8.79 -1.71 2.65
CA GLY A 194 10.17 -2.17 2.80
C GLY A 194 11.00 -1.10 3.53
N GLN A 195 11.94 -1.50 4.38
CA GLN A 195 12.72 -0.60 5.24
C GLN A 195 13.54 0.48 4.49
N ASP A 196 13.68 0.38 3.17
CA ASP A 196 14.37 1.36 2.33
C ASP A 196 13.47 1.86 1.19
N MET A 197 12.29 2.41 1.48
CA MET A 197 11.47 3.01 0.41
C MET A 197 11.89 4.47 0.15
N PRO A 198 12.51 4.80 -1.00
CA PRO A 198 12.84 6.19 -1.32
C PRO A 198 11.54 6.96 -1.59
N ASP A 199 11.35 8.09 -0.89
CA ASP A 199 10.24 9.00 -1.18
C ASP A 199 10.34 9.44 -2.66
N PRO A 200 9.34 9.15 -3.50
CA PRO A 200 9.38 9.50 -4.91
C PRO A 200 9.44 11.02 -5.13
N VAL A 201 8.96 11.83 -4.17
CA VAL A 201 9.12 13.29 -4.20
C VAL A 201 10.57 13.66 -3.93
N ALA A 202 11.16 13.17 -2.84
CA ALA A 202 12.58 13.40 -2.54
C ALA A 202 13.51 12.95 -3.70
N ARG A 203 13.23 11.79 -4.33
CA ARG A 203 13.99 11.32 -5.49
C ARG A 203 13.90 12.27 -6.68
N ALA A 204 12.70 12.76 -6.98
CA ALA A 204 12.50 13.72 -8.07
C ALA A 204 13.18 15.06 -7.80
N ILE A 205 13.13 15.56 -6.55
CA ILE A 205 13.83 16.77 -6.12
C ILE A 205 15.34 16.58 -6.26
N GLY A 206 15.89 15.45 -5.81
CA GLY A 206 17.31 15.13 -5.99
C GLY A 206 17.74 15.15 -7.46
N GLN A 207 16.95 14.53 -8.35
CA GLN A 207 17.23 14.56 -9.79
C GLN A 207 17.18 15.97 -10.40
N LEU A 208 16.28 16.83 -9.91
CA LEU A 208 16.22 18.23 -10.35
C LEU A 208 17.44 19.02 -9.86
N LEU A 209 17.88 18.80 -8.62
CA LEU A 209 19.09 19.45 -8.07
C LEU A 209 20.35 19.04 -8.82
N ASP A 210 20.51 17.75 -9.12
CA ASP A 210 21.62 17.25 -9.94
C ASP A 210 21.63 17.89 -11.34
N HIS A 211 20.45 18.04 -11.94
CA HIS A 211 20.32 18.71 -13.24
C HIS A 211 20.66 20.20 -13.17
N LEU A 212 20.25 20.90 -12.11
CA LEU A 212 20.59 22.31 -11.88
C LEU A 212 22.10 22.48 -11.72
N HIS A 213 22.78 21.65 -10.94
CA HIS A 213 24.25 21.68 -10.83
C HIS A 213 24.94 21.46 -12.18
N ALA A 214 24.42 20.56 -13.02
CA ALA A 214 24.96 20.35 -14.37
C ALA A 214 24.72 21.55 -15.30
N VAL A 215 23.58 22.23 -15.16
CA VAL A 215 23.27 23.48 -15.90
C VAL A 215 24.17 24.61 -15.45
N ASP A 216 24.37 24.79 -14.14
CA ASP A 216 25.27 25.81 -13.58
C ASP A 216 26.70 25.61 -14.07
N GLY A 217 27.21 24.37 -14.06
CA GLY A 217 28.53 24.06 -14.61
C GLY A 217 28.66 24.38 -16.11
N ARG A 218 27.58 24.18 -16.90
CA ARG A 218 27.54 24.59 -18.32
C ARG A 218 27.53 26.10 -18.49
N LEU A 219 26.75 26.81 -17.67
CA LEU A 219 26.68 28.27 -17.68
C LEU A 219 28.02 28.89 -17.30
N GLU A 220 28.69 28.38 -16.27
CA GLU A 220 30.05 28.79 -15.91
C GLU A 220 31.05 28.55 -17.07
N GLY A 221 30.97 27.39 -17.73
CA GLY A 221 31.79 27.08 -18.89
C GLY A 221 31.56 28.04 -20.06
N MET A 222 30.29 28.34 -20.37
CA MET A 222 29.92 29.33 -21.38
C MET A 222 30.39 30.73 -21.01
N CYS A 223 30.25 31.11 -19.75
CA CYS A 223 30.72 32.39 -19.23
C CYS A 223 32.22 32.56 -19.39
N LYS A 224 33.03 31.56 -19.04
CA LYS A 224 34.48 31.57 -19.26
C LYS A 224 34.83 31.76 -20.75
N ALA A 225 34.10 31.09 -21.65
CA ALA A 225 34.30 31.24 -23.10
C ALA A 225 33.90 32.63 -23.62
N LEU A 226 32.78 33.19 -23.14
CA LEU A 226 32.30 34.53 -23.51
C LEU A 226 33.23 35.63 -22.98
N THR A 227 33.77 35.48 -21.77
CA THR A 227 34.79 36.39 -21.24
C THR A 227 36.08 36.32 -22.06
N ALA A 228 36.49 35.13 -22.51
CA ALA A 228 37.64 34.97 -23.42
C ALA A 228 37.42 35.65 -24.79
N LEU A 229 36.16 35.83 -25.20
CA LEU A 229 35.76 36.56 -26.41
C LEU A 229 35.50 38.06 -26.17
N GLY A 230 35.68 38.55 -24.93
CA GLY A 230 35.56 39.97 -24.57
C GLY A 230 34.17 40.46 -24.17
N SER A 231 33.24 39.56 -23.81
CA SER A 231 31.89 39.92 -23.35
C SER A 231 31.79 40.02 -21.81
N ASP A 232 31.00 40.98 -21.32
CA ASP A 232 30.74 41.29 -19.90
C ASP A 232 29.41 40.71 -19.36
N TYR A 233 28.70 39.91 -20.17
CA TYR A 233 27.34 39.45 -19.87
C TYR A 233 27.20 38.67 -18.55
N CYS A 234 28.25 37.97 -18.10
CA CYS A 234 28.21 37.09 -16.93
C CYS A 234 28.34 37.78 -15.57
N ALA A 235 28.31 39.12 -15.53
CA ALA A 235 28.42 39.92 -14.30
C ALA A 235 27.09 40.13 -13.53
N LYS A 236 26.02 39.41 -13.89
CA LYS A 236 24.72 39.52 -13.19
C LYS A 236 24.60 38.43 -12.14
N ASP A 237 24.54 38.83 -10.87
CA ASP A 237 24.36 37.90 -9.76
C ASP A 237 23.00 37.20 -9.83
N LEU A 238 22.99 35.91 -9.51
CA LEU A 238 21.76 35.17 -9.28
C LEU A 238 21.08 35.70 -8.00
N PRO A 239 19.74 35.73 -7.95
CA PRO A 239 19.03 36.05 -6.73
C PRO A 239 19.37 35.02 -5.64
N THR A 240 19.77 35.52 -4.47
CA THR A 240 20.10 34.68 -3.31
C THR A 240 18.86 33.97 -2.78
N LEU A 241 18.96 32.65 -2.64
CA LEU A 241 17.99 31.86 -1.89
C LEU A 241 18.17 32.16 -0.40
N ARG A 242 17.09 32.55 0.29
CA ARG A 242 17.15 32.88 1.72
C ARG A 242 16.79 31.64 2.53
N ASP A 243 17.58 31.33 3.55
CA ASP A 243 17.36 30.14 4.40
C ASP A 243 16.00 30.17 5.12
N GLU A 244 15.48 31.37 5.41
CA GLU A 244 14.14 31.57 5.99
C GLU A 244 13.01 31.06 5.11
N ASP A 245 13.18 31.04 3.78
CA ASP A 245 12.18 30.50 2.83
C ASP A 245 12.09 28.96 2.90
N PHE A 246 13.05 28.29 3.55
CA PHE A 246 13.13 26.82 3.67
C PHE A 246 13.03 26.32 5.13
N ALA A 247 12.97 27.23 6.11
CA ALA A 247 13.04 26.90 7.52
C ALA A 247 11.90 25.98 8.00
N ASP A 248 10.72 26.07 7.39
CA ASP A 248 9.58 25.22 7.76
C ASP A 248 9.65 23.81 7.16
N VAL A 249 10.40 23.62 6.07
CA VAL A 249 10.62 22.31 5.45
C VAL A 249 11.64 21.49 6.24
N CYS A 250 12.66 22.14 6.81
CA CYS A 250 13.71 21.47 7.61
C CYS A 250 13.25 21.03 9.01
N LYS A 251 12.20 21.64 9.58
CA LYS A 251 11.69 21.28 10.91
C LYS A 251 11.07 19.88 10.95
N ASP A 252 10.45 19.43 9.86
CA ASP A 252 9.80 18.11 9.79
C ASP A 252 10.80 16.93 9.75
N GLN A 253 12.05 17.16 9.33
CA GLN A 253 13.08 16.11 9.32
C GLN A 253 13.70 15.84 10.70
N GLN A 254 13.74 16.82 11.62
CA GLN A 254 14.36 16.62 12.94
C GLN A 254 13.43 15.98 13.98
N GLN A 255 12.12 15.90 13.73
CA GLN A 255 11.18 15.29 14.66
C GLN A 255 10.98 13.78 14.44
N GLY A 256 11.45 13.23 13.33
CA GLY A 256 11.37 11.79 13.02
C GLY A 256 12.43 10.91 13.68
N ASP A 257 13.47 11.51 14.30
CA ASP A 257 14.68 10.77 14.75
C ASP A 257 14.80 10.65 16.29
N LYS A 258 13.73 10.97 17.04
CA LYS A 258 13.68 10.62 18.47
C LYS A 258 13.15 9.20 18.63
N PRO A 259 13.93 8.26 19.20
CA PRO A 259 13.38 6.98 19.59
C PRO A 259 12.32 7.24 20.67
N ALA A 260 11.10 6.79 20.40
CA ALA A 260 10.06 6.76 21.42
C ALA A 260 10.51 5.79 22.53
N ALA A 261 10.58 6.29 23.76
CA ALA A 261 10.77 5.51 24.97
C ALA A 261 9.51 4.69 25.30
#